data_AF-A0A9J6GD56-F1
#
_entry.id   AF-A0A9J6GD56-F1
#
_cell.length_a   1.000
_cell.length_b   1.000
_cell.length_c   1.000
_cell.angle_alpha   90.00
_cell.angle_beta   90.00
_cell.angle_gamma   90.00
#
_symmetry.space_group_name_H-M   'P 1'
#
loop_
_entity.id
_entity.type
_entity.pdbx_description
1 polymer ?
#
loop_
_entity_poly.entity_id
_entity_poly.type
_entity_poly.pdbx_seq_one_letter_code
_entity_poly.pdbx_strand_id
1 'polypeptide(L)'
;MTSENDQTMSEESPEDTSEGAEGGGARISFDENSGRTVYQTMWLTELHRRGAARKKEEEGKLTVMHGAASKQELEGATSSGKKENPATGRKKSTASKSPPLPEMDYKVVYRPPPGLQLAKWKDSDAAIAMARAMNMPLKDFVNQVTTQVQWTQNLLLASTPHEELVDRLAGIAHLQVGSNVYKFVPYLKPLPNTSAGVVVGITDWLTNDNIMEYITAPRHEIVSARRLGNSSAALLHFKGPHVPFYVKVLGAITRCRPYRKSVQFCRACGNIGHRQDVCPSPKPELCVRCGIETAEANHDCHPVCKLCNQPHETASKECKRRLRPAPPPLHVRQARLQKGGTASSGTACGSVNPESSTTSTSFLDGILRSSSSRSRSRSRSKSRATGKSRSRSRSITRFPSTAWKQNCGEHNRVMFSNVQFPPLVAAPTDNSNDGKGTPDWVAPFEALKRNVEENTRMIKELVKQNSSMMQEIMHIRQQQAIQDKETLQMKEDLAQIKHGHAEFQRTVLGLFQQIQEQIQDIHKTQQQIQETNMTILNEMKDLDKRVTVLEEKDKARKKPKNYPGREARMEEMLEYDE
;
A
#
# COMPACT_ATOMS: atom_id res chain seq x y z
N MET A 1 -8.56 31.85 -69.11
CA MET A 1 -9.26 33.11 -69.44
C MET A 1 -9.88 33.60 -68.14
N THR A 2 -9.19 34.37 -67.28
CA THR A 2 -8.63 35.75 -67.39
C THR A 2 -9.64 36.84 -67.05
N SER A 3 -9.59 37.32 -65.80
CA SER A 3 -9.75 38.71 -65.32
C SER A 3 -9.37 38.67 -63.82
N GLU A 4 -8.31 39.35 -63.38
CA GLU A 4 -8.27 40.78 -62.95
C GLU A 4 -9.04 40.98 -61.63
N ASN A 5 -8.42 41.43 -60.54
CA ASN A 5 -7.78 42.74 -60.42
C ASN A 5 -6.67 42.81 -59.36
N ASP A 6 -5.70 43.70 -59.59
CA ASP A 6 -4.79 44.23 -58.57
C ASP A 6 -5.50 45.19 -57.61
N GLN A 7 -5.02 45.27 -56.37
CA GLN A 7 -5.07 46.54 -55.62
C GLN A 7 -3.92 46.65 -54.62
N THR A 8 -3.25 47.80 -54.68
CA THR A 8 -1.97 48.08 -54.03
C THR A 8 -2.10 48.84 -52.71
N MET A 9 -1.20 48.48 -51.79
CA MET A 9 -0.55 49.28 -50.73
C MET A 9 -1.13 50.65 -50.37
N SER A 10 -1.45 50.82 -49.09
CA SER A 10 -1.23 52.07 -48.35
C SER A 10 -0.85 51.74 -46.90
N GLU A 11 0.38 52.09 -46.51
CA GLU A 11 0.83 52.08 -45.12
C GLU A 11 0.53 53.45 -44.50
N GLU A 12 -0.33 53.51 -43.47
CA GLU A 12 -0.40 54.66 -42.57
C GLU A 12 -0.44 54.16 -41.11
N SER A 13 0.43 54.73 -40.29
CA SER A 13 0.48 54.49 -38.84
C SER A 13 -0.22 55.63 -38.11
N PRO A 14 -0.93 55.35 -37.00
CA PRO A 14 -1.18 56.37 -35.99
C PRO A 14 -0.68 55.94 -34.60
N GLU A 15 0.31 56.69 -34.14
CA GLU A 15 0.59 57.20 -32.78
C GLU A 15 -0.06 56.52 -31.55
N ASP A 16 0.79 56.11 -30.60
CA ASP A 16 0.44 55.62 -29.27
C ASP A 16 -0.13 56.71 -28.35
N THR A 17 -1.36 56.53 -27.87
CA THR A 17 -1.83 57.11 -26.60
C THR A 17 -2.65 56.12 -25.79
N SER A 18 -2.09 55.57 -24.69
CA SER A 18 -2.89 55.15 -23.54
C SER A 18 -2.06 55.02 -22.25
N GLU A 19 -2.39 55.86 -21.26
CA GLU A 19 -2.27 55.46 -19.86
C GLU A 19 -3.40 54.46 -19.55
N GLY A 20 -3.15 53.45 -18.71
CA GLY A 20 -4.22 52.55 -18.27
C GLY A 20 -3.72 51.29 -17.59
N ALA A 21 -4.06 51.10 -16.31
CA ALA A 21 -3.65 49.94 -15.55
C ALA A 21 -4.50 48.70 -15.86
N GLU A 22 -3.88 47.51 -15.93
CA GLU A 22 -4.57 46.27 -15.52
C GLU A 22 -3.61 45.16 -15.06
N GLY A 23 -3.87 44.62 -13.86
CA GLY A 23 -3.05 43.59 -13.23
C GLY A 23 -3.46 42.17 -13.63
N GLY A 24 -3.01 41.70 -14.79
CA GLY A 24 -3.30 40.36 -15.32
C GLY A 24 -2.55 39.22 -14.61
N GLY A 25 -2.99 38.83 -13.41
CA GLY A 25 -2.43 37.70 -12.66
C GLY A 25 -2.77 36.34 -13.27
N ALA A 26 -1.94 35.83 -14.18
CA ALA A 26 -2.12 34.53 -14.84
C ALA A 26 -2.08 33.36 -13.84
N ARG A 27 -3.25 32.85 -13.43
CA ARG A 27 -3.39 31.58 -12.71
C ARG A 27 -3.15 30.40 -13.66
N ILE A 28 -1.93 29.89 -13.66
CA ILE A 28 -1.62 28.59 -14.25
C ILE A 28 -2.33 27.51 -13.42
N SER A 29 -3.44 26.98 -13.93
CA SER A 29 -4.14 25.84 -13.34
C SER A 29 -3.34 24.56 -13.59
N PHE A 30 -2.49 24.18 -12.64
CA PHE A 30 -1.83 22.89 -12.65
C PHE A 30 -2.85 21.76 -12.49
N ASP A 31 -2.92 20.85 -13.47
CA ASP A 31 -3.80 19.69 -13.43
C ASP A 31 -3.25 18.63 -12.46
N GLU A 32 -3.83 18.61 -11.25
CA GLU A 32 -3.47 17.70 -10.14
C GLU A 32 -3.59 16.20 -10.49
N ASN A 33 -4.20 15.85 -11.63
CA ASN A 33 -4.43 14.47 -12.03
C ASN A 33 -3.19 13.81 -12.65
N SER A 34 -2.29 14.60 -13.26
CA SER A 34 -1.08 14.13 -13.96
C SER A 34 -0.04 13.47 -13.04
N GLY A 35 0.10 13.96 -11.81
CA GLY A 35 1.07 13.43 -10.84
C GLY A 35 0.72 12.05 -10.26
N ARG A 36 -0.50 11.52 -10.45
CA ARG A 36 -0.93 10.26 -9.81
C ARG A 36 -0.50 8.99 -10.53
N THR A 37 -0.34 9.03 -11.85
CA THR A 37 -0.07 7.83 -12.67
C THR A 37 1.36 7.32 -12.51
N VAL A 38 2.34 8.22 -12.32
CA VAL A 38 3.78 7.90 -12.19
C VAL A 38 4.10 7.08 -10.93
N TYR A 39 3.36 7.30 -9.83
CA TYR A 39 3.53 6.50 -8.60
C TYR A 39 3.18 5.04 -8.79
N GLN A 40 2.12 4.78 -9.56
CA GLN A 40 1.59 3.45 -9.72
C GLN A 40 2.64 2.60 -10.46
N THR A 41 3.24 3.15 -11.53
CA THR A 41 4.27 2.48 -12.33
C THR A 41 5.62 2.28 -11.61
N MET A 42 6.11 3.25 -10.84
CA MET A 42 7.36 3.06 -10.08
C MET A 42 7.22 2.04 -8.95
N TRP A 43 6.08 2.01 -8.26
CA TRP A 43 5.83 1.04 -7.19
C TRP A 43 5.58 -0.39 -7.73
N LEU A 44 4.85 -0.52 -8.85
CA LEU A 44 4.66 -1.78 -9.59
C LEU A 44 6.00 -2.45 -9.93
N THR A 45 7.00 -1.66 -10.34
CA THR A 45 8.33 -2.18 -10.74
C THR A 45 9.09 -2.85 -9.57
N GLU A 46 8.91 -2.37 -8.33
CA GLU A 46 9.53 -2.95 -7.13
C GLU A 46 8.75 -4.16 -6.59
N LEU A 47 7.42 -4.22 -6.80
CA LEU A 47 6.62 -5.43 -6.51
C LEU A 47 7.03 -6.60 -7.41
N HIS A 48 7.15 -6.37 -8.73
CA HIS A 48 7.55 -7.42 -9.68
C HIS A 48 8.92 -8.03 -9.31
N ARG A 49 9.87 -7.21 -8.86
CA ARG A 49 11.19 -7.64 -8.35
C ARG A 49 11.08 -8.55 -7.12
N ARG A 50 10.04 -8.42 -6.30
CA ARG A 50 9.80 -9.19 -5.07
C ARG A 50 9.04 -10.48 -5.31
N GLY A 51 8.06 -10.50 -6.22
CA GLY A 51 7.36 -11.71 -6.63
C GLY A 51 8.33 -12.78 -7.15
N ALA A 52 9.28 -12.39 -8.01
CA ALA A 52 10.33 -13.27 -8.53
C ALA A 52 11.21 -13.89 -7.42
N ALA A 53 11.52 -13.13 -6.36
CA ALA A 53 12.32 -13.61 -5.24
C ALA A 53 11.56 -14.59 -4.32
N ARG A 54 10.25 -14.40 -4.13
CA ARG A 54 9.41 -15.28 -3.31
C ARG A 54 9.07 -16.60 -3.99
N LYS A 55 8.86 -16.61 -5.30
CA LYS A 55 8.59 -17.84 -6.07
C LYS A 55 9.73 -18.87 -5.89
N LYS A 56 11.00 -18.41 -5.92
CA LYS A 56 12.18 -19.24 -5.61
C LYS A 56 12.22 -19.77 -4.16
N GLU A 57 11.48 -19.19 -3.20
CA GLU A 57 11.44 -19.66 -1.80
C GLU A 57 10.28 -20.63 -1.51
N GLU A 58 9.18 -20.55 -2.27
CA GLU A 58 8.02 -21.45 -2.12
C GLU A 58 8.18 -22.76 -2.93
N GLU A 59 8.81 -22.70 -4.11
CA GLU A 59 9.17 -23.91 -4.88
C GLU A 59 10.11 -24.84 -4.10
N GLY A 60 10.90 -24.30 -3.15
CA GLY A 60 11.74 -25.08 -2.23
C GLY A 60 11.02 -25.68 -1.02
N LYS A 61 9.72 -25.39 -0.80
CA LYS A 61 8.95 -25.88 0.36
C LYS A 61 7.82 -26.84 0.00
N LEU A 62 7.46 -26.96 -1.28
CA LEU A 62 6.29 -27.74 -1.71
C LEU A 62 6.49 -29.27 -1.76
N THR A 63 7.70 -29.78 -1.46
CA THR A 63 8.03 -31.22 -1.46
C THR A 63 7.66 -31.98 -0.18
N VAL A 64 7.05 -31.32 0.81
CA VAL A 64 6.64 -31.95 2.07
C VAL A 64 5.19 -31.57 2.41
N MET A 65 4.39 -32.59 2.76
CA MET A 65 2.97 -32.54 3.21
C MET A 65 1.88 -32.66 2.14
N HIS A 66 1.69 -33.89 1.64
CA HIS A 66 0.35 -34.40 1.28
C HIS A 66 -0.06 -35.51 2.24
N GLY A 67 -1.26 -35.41 2.83
CA GLY A 67 -1.81 -36.42 3.72
C GLY A 67 -3.15 -36.04 4.35
N ALA A 68 -4.17 -36.88 4.12
CA ALA A 68 -5.48 -36.94 4.77
C ALA A 68 -6.47 -35.77 4.54
N ALA A 69 -7.48 -36.04 3.70
CA ALA A 69 -8.81 -35.42 3.73
C ALA A 69 -9.87 -36.54 3.69
N SER A 70 -10.95 -36.44 4.48
CA SER A 70 -12.21 -37.19 4.26
C SER A 70 -13.32 -36.74 5.22
N LYS A 71 -14.51 -36.42 4.66
CA LYS A 71 -15.89 -36.57 5.20
C LYS A 71 -16.25 -35.94 6.59
N GLN A 72 -17.50 -35.60 6.91
CA GLN A 72 -18.79 -35.96 6.30
C GLN A 72 -19.89 -34.90 6.54
N GLU A 73 -21.04 -35.11 5.89
CA GLU A 73 -22.33 -34.41 5.95
C GLU A 73 -23.22 -34.91 7.13
N LEU A 74 -24.42 -34.39 7.49
CA LEU A 74 -25.39 -33.40 6.97
C LEU A 74 -26.33 -32.94 8.14
N GLU A 75 -27.27 -31.99 7.91
CA GLU A 75 -28.48 -31.66 8.74
C GLU A 75 -28.31 -31.12 10.19
N GLY A 76 -29.24 -30.39 10.82
CA GLY A 76 -30.52 -29.80 10.38
C GLY A 76 -31.57 -29.76 11.50
N ALA A 77 -31.86 -28.58 12.11
CA ALA A 77 -32.97 -28.42 13.06
C ALA A 77 -33.43 -26.95 13.26
N THR A 78 -34.74 -26.77 13.53
CA THR A 78 -35.44 -25.48 13.66
C THR A 78 -36.02 -25.23 15.07
N SER A 79 -36.80 -24.15 15.23
CA SER A 79 -37.57 -23.75 16.44
C SER A 79 -36.75 -23.03 17.52
N SER A 80 -37.32 -22.21 18.41
CA SER A 80 -38.60 -21.47 18.40
C SER A 80 -38.48 -20.26 19.35
N GLY A 81 -39.31 -19.22 19.16
CA GLY A 81 -39.18 -17.99 19.94
C GLY A 81 -39.88 -18.04 21.30
N LYS A 82 -39.32 -17.32 22.29
CA LYS A 82 -40.05 -16.90 23.49
C LYS A 82 -39.75 -15.42 23.79
N LYS A 83 -40.82 -14.63 23.97
CA LYS A 83 -40.76 -13.21 24.34
C LYS A 83 -40.88 -13.09 25.85
N GLU A 84 -39.93 -12.44 26.51
CA GLU A 84 -40.12 -11.88 27.85
C GLU A 84 -39.52 -10.47 27.92
N ASN A 85 -40.15 -9.59 28.70
CA ASN A 85 -39.98 -8.13 28.64
C ASN A 85 -38.98 -7.59 29.70
N PRO A 86 -38.49 -6.35 29.56
CA PRO A 86 -37.23 -5.94 30.17
C PRO A 86 -37.37 -5.18 31.50
N ALA A 87 -36.48 -5.46 32.44
CA ALA A 87 -36.14 -4.54 33.53
C ALA A 87 -34.69 -4.72 34.01
N THR A 88 -34.12 -3.61 34.51
CA THR A 88 -32.82 -3.50 35.21
C THR A 88 -31.53 -3.59 34.37
N GLY A 89 -30.60 -2.68 34.67
CA GLY A 89 -29.17 -2.82 34.33
C GLY A 89 -28.83 -2.92 32.84
N ARG A 90 -29.03 -1.86 32.05
CA ARG A 90 -28.54 -1.76 30.66
C ARG A 90 -27.01 -1.67 30.62
N LYS A 91 -26.33 -2.78 30.92
CA LYS A 91 -24.92 -3.05 30.59
C LYS A 91 -24.75 -2.58 29.15
N LYS A 92 -23.89 -1.59 28.90
CA LYS A 92 -23.60 -1.13 27.54
C LYS A 92 -23.17 -2.36 26.75
N SER A 93 -24.04 -2.85 25.87
CA SER A 93 -23.71 -3.96 24.99
C SER A 93 -22.44 -3.54 24.27
N THR A 94 -21.36 -4.28 24.51
CA THR A 94 -20.09 -4.00 23.87
C THR A 94 -20.30 -4.27 22.40
N ALA A 95 -20.56 -3.20 21.63
CA ALA A 95 -20.88 -3.26 20.21
C ALA A 95 -19.92 -4.26 19.56
N SER A 96 -20.49 -5.31 18.95
CA SER A 96 -19.71 -6.46 18.51
C SER A 96 -18.59 -5.97 17.61
N LYS A 97 -17.36 -6.21 18.04
CA LYS A 97 -16.20 -5.84 17.23
C LYS A 97 -16.24 -6.76 16.03
N SER A 98 -16.27 -6.19 14.83
CA SER A 98 -16.14 -6.94 13.58
C SER A 98 -14.94 -7.90 13.69
N PRO A 99 -15.06 -9.15 13.21
CA PRO A 99 -14.01 -10.14 13.36
C PRO A 99 -12.69 -9.63 12.76
N PRO A 100 -11.54 -9.97 13.37
CA PRO A 100 -10.26 -9.52 12.85
C PRO A 100 -9.98 -10.19 11.49
N LEU A 101 -9.74 -9.38 10.47
CA LEU A 101 -9.20 -9.86 9.19
C LEU A 101 -7.83 -10.54 9.42
N PRO A 102 -7.46 -11.58 8.62
CA PRO A 102 -6.24 -12.36 8.83
C PRO A 102 -5.02 -11.45 8.94
N GLU A 103 -4.09 -11.70 9.88
CA GLU A 103 -3.05 -10.71 10.19
C GLU A 103 -2.11 -10.48 8.99
N MET A 104 -1.77 -11.55 8.26
CA MET A 104 -0.77 -11.60 7.18
C MET A 104 -1.17 -10.92 5.86
N ASP A 105 -2.47 -10.81 5.56
CA ASP A 105 -2.98 -10.29 4.27
C ASP A 105 -2.58 -8.84 3.95
N TYR A 106 -2.47 -8.56 2.66
CA TYR A 106 -2.56 -7.21 2.09
C TYR A 106 -3.97 -6.65 2.31
N LYS A 107 -4.06 -5.38 2.74
CA LYS A 107 -5.34 -4.76 3.14
C LYS A 107 -5.54 -3.43 2.44
N VAL A 108 -6.42 -3.39 1.44
CA VAL A 108 -6.81 -2.15 0.76
C VAL A 108 -7.97 -1.52 1.53
N VAL A 109 -7.85 -0.21 1.82
CA VAL A 109 -8.86 0.55 2.55
C VAL A 109 -9.48 1.58 1.62
N TYR A 110 -10.78 1.49 1.43
CA TYR A 110 -11.56 2.38 0.58
C TYR A 110 -12.24 3.43 1.45
N ARG A 111 -12.00 4.70 1.10
CA ARG A 111 -12.69 5.84 1.71
C ARG A 111 -13.90 6.23 0.86
N PRO A 112 -15.13 6.14 1.38
CA PRO A 112 -16.31 6.66 0.69
C PRO A 112 -16.27 8.19 0.60
N PRO A 113 -17.06 8.81 -0.30
CA PRO A 113 -17.26 10.25 -0.28
C PRO A 113 -18.06 10.66 0.97
N PRO A 114 -17.94 11.92 1.45
CA PRO A 114 -18.76 12.42 2.54
C PRO A 114 -20.26 12.36 2.18
N GLY A 115 -21.09 12.05 3.16
CA GLY A 115 -22.53 11.81 3.00
C GLY A 115 -22.91 10.34 2.75
N LEU A 116 -22.01 9.50 2.24
CA LEU A 116 -22.32 8.07 2.03
C LEU A 116 -22.26 7.29 3.35
N GLN A 117 -23.36 6.60 3.67
CA GLN A 117 -23.53 5.85 4.93
C GLN A 117 -23.31 4.35 4.72
N LEU A 118 -22.07 3.87 4.89
CA LEU A 118 -21.77 2.45 4.74
C LEU A 118 -22.43 1.57 5.80
N ALA A 119 -22.91 2.15 6.92
CA ALA A 119 -23.70 1.42 7.91
C ALA A 119 -25.05 0.86 7.37
N LYS A 120 -25.48 1.30 6.18
CA LYS A 120 -26.65 0.75 5.46
C LYS A 120 -26.30 -0.41 4.53
N TRP A 121 -25.01 -0.66 4.27
CA TRP A 121 -24.54 -1.70 3.35
C TRP A 121 -24.29 -3.01 4.12
N LYS A 122 -24.59 -4.15 3.50
CA LYS A 122 -24.12 -5.45 3.99
C LYS A 122 -22.74 -5.74 3.42
N ASP A 123 -21.95 -6.55 4.13
CA ASP A 123 -20.65 -7.02 3.64
C ASP A 123 -20.76 -7.77 2.29
N SER A 124 -21.89 -8.48 2.06
CA SER A 124 -22.23 -9.13 0.79
C SER A 124 -22.37 -8.15 -0.38
N ASP A 125 -23.02 -7.01 -0.15
CA ASP A 125 -23.33 -6.04 -1.19
C ASP A 125 -22.05 -5.32 -1.63
N ALA A 126 -21.15 -5.06 -0.67
CA ALA A 126 -19.81 -4.56 -0.91
C ALA A 126 -18.93 -5.58 -1.69
N ALA A 127 -19.02 -6.88 -1.37
CA ALA A 127 -18.32 -7.93 -2.10
C ALA A 127 -18.76 -7.99 -3.58
N ILE A 128 -20.07 -7.95 -3.83
CA ILE A 128 -20.65 -7.96 -5.18
C ILE A 128 -20.22 -6.72 -5.97
N ALA A 129 -20.23 -5.54 -5.34
CA ALA A 129 -19.79 -4.31 -5.97
C ALA A 129 -18.30 -4.33 -6.35
N MET A 130 -17.43 -4.87 -5.48
CA MET A 130 -16.00 -5.03 -5.78
C MET A 130 -15.75 -6.07 -6.87
N ALA A 131 -16.40 -7.23 -6.82
CA ALA A 131 -16.24 -8.28 -7.84
C ALA A 131 -16.59 -7.76 -9.24
N ARG A 132 -17.70 -7.01 -9.36
CA ARG A 132 -18.09 -6.33 -10.60
C ARG A 132 -17.05 -5.30 -11.04
N ALA A 133 -16.57 -4.45 -10.13
CA ALA A 133 -15.55 -3.44 -10.44
C ALA A 133 -14.19 -4.04 -10.84
N MET A 134 -13.87 -5.26 -10.39
CA MET A 134 -12.69 -6.02 -10.82
C MET A 134 -12.89 -6.81 -12.12
N ASN A 135 -14.11 -6.81 -12.69
CA ASN A 135 -14.54 -7.70 -13.77
C ASN A 135 -14.21 -9.19 -13.48
N MET A 136 -14.47 -9.62 -12.24
CA MET A 136 -14.15 -10.97 -11.75
C MET A 136 -15.44 -11.73 -11.38
N PRO A 137 -15.57 -13.03 -11.71
CA PRO A 137 -16.67 -13.85 -11.24
C PRO A 137 -16.76 -13.85 -9.70
N LEU A 138 -17.97 -13.68 -9.16
CA LEU A 138 -18.17 -13.52 -7.71
C LEU A 138 -17.63 -14.70 -6.90
N LYS A 139 -17.72 -15.92 -7.44
CA LYS A 139 -17.17 -17.14 -6.82
C LYS A 139 -15.65 -17.04 -6.61
N ASP A 140 -14.93 -16.57 -7.62
CA ASP A 140 -13.47 -16.47 -7.58
C ASP A 140 -13.02 -15.31 -6.69
N PHE A 141 -13.78 -14.21 -6.70
CA PHE A 141 -13.55 -13.06 -5.82
C PHE A 141 -13.68 -13.45 -4.34
N VAL A 142 -14.77 -14.12 -3.95
CA VAL A 142 -15.02 -14.49 -2.53
C VAL A 142 -13.97 -15.49 -2.01
N ASN A 143 -13.42 -16.35 -2.87
CA ASN A 143 -12.34 -17.26 -2.52
C ASN A 143 -10.99 -16.56 -2.28
N GLN A 144 -10.76 -15.40 -2.91
CA GLN A 144 -9.45 -14.70 -2.91
C GLN A 144 -9.43 -13.38 -2.14
N VAL A 145 -10.60 -12.79 -1.85
CA VAL A 145 -10.75 -11.48 -1.24
C VAL A 145 -11.83 -11.49 -0.16
N THR A 146 -11.45 -11.19 1.08
CA THR A 146 -12.38 -10.96 2.19
C THR A 146 -12.71 -9.47 2.29
N THR A 147 -13.98 -9.10 2.10
CA THR A 147 -14.47 -7.72 2.29
C THR A 147 -15.08 -7.51 3.67
N GLN A 148 -14.90 -6.32 4.24
CA GLN A 148 -15.48 -5.94 5.54
C GLN A 148 -15.81 -4.44 5.61
N VAL A 149 -17.04 -4.11 5.97
CA VAL A 149 -17.51 -2.75 6.25
C VAL A 149 -17.22 -2.39 7.71
N GLN A 150 -16.47 -1.31 7.93
CA GLN A 150 -16.22 -0.74 9.26
C GLN A 150 -17.15 0.44 9.53
N TRP A 151 -18.39 0.12 9.91
CA TRP A 151 -19.47 1.04 10.27
C TRP A 151 -19.08 2.23 11.19
N THR A 152 -18.17 2.03 12.15
CA THR A 152 -17.75 3.07 13.12
C THR A 152 -16.71 4.05 12.56
N GLN A 153 -15.99 3.66 11.52
CA GLN A 153 -15.01 4.49 10.83
C GLN A 153 -15.54 5.01 9.49
N ASN A 154 -16.70 4.49 9.05
CA ASN A 154 -17.25 4.64 7.71
C ASN A 154 -16.21 4.33 6.62
N LEU A 155 -15.59 3.16 6.72
CA LEU A 155 -14.58 2.65 5.79
C LEU A 155 -14.98 1.28 5.27
N LEU A 156 -14.61 0.97 4.04
CA LEU A 156 -14.71 -0.36 3.46
C LEU A 156 -13.31 -0.94 3.32
N LEU A 157 -13.10 -2.19 3.72
CA LEU A 157 -11.81 -2.88 3.64
C LEU A 157 -11.93 -4.11 2.73
N ALA A 158 -10.90 -4.35 1.93
CA ALA A 158 -10.63 -5.62 1.28
C ALA A 158 -9.32 -6.20 1.82
N SER A 159 -9.32 -7.50 2.11
CA SER A 159 -8.18 -8.29 2.58
C SER A 159 -7.90 -9.38 1.55
N THR A 160 -6.65 -9.55 1.12
CA THR A 160 -6.26 -10.62 0.21
C THR A 160 -4.84 -11.12 0.52
N PRO A 161 -4.56 -12.43 0.43
CA PRO A 161 -3.20 -12.96 0.49
C PRO A 161 -2.45 -12.78 -0.85
N HIS A 162 -3.17 -12.59 -1.97
CA HIS A 162 -2.58 -12.56 -3.31
C HIS A 162 -2.08 -11.17 -3.70
N GLU A 163 -0.77 -11.04 -3.93
CA GLU A 163 -0.10 -9.79 -4.29
C GLU A 163 -0.64 -9.21 -5.61
N GLU A 164 -0.88 -10.06 -6.61
CA GLU A 164 -1.45 -9.73 -7.93
C GLU A 164 -2.86 -9.10 -7.90
N LEU A 165 -3.60 -9.27 -6.79
CA LEU A 165 -4.91 -8.65 -6.61
C LEU A 165 -4.81 -7.26 -5.97
N VAL A 166 -3.70 -6.94 -5.31
CA VAL A 166 -3.55 -5.69 -4.55
C VAL A 166 -3.64 -4.48 -5.47
N ASP A 167 -2.99 -4.55 -6.63
CA ASP A 167 -2.97 -3.45 -7.61
C ASP A 167 -4.33 -3.26 -8.27
N ARG A 168 -5.00 -4.37 -8.61
CA ARG A 168 -6.36 -4.35 -9.17
C ARG A 168 -7.36 -3.77 -8.17
N LEU A 169 -7.30 -4.17 -6.89
CA LEU A 169 -8.09 -3.60 -5.80
C LEU A 169 -7.77 -2.11 -5.59
N ALA A 170 -6.48 -1.75 -5.53
CA ALA A 170 -6.05 -0.36 -5.36
C ALA A 170 -6.44 0.55 -6.55
N GLY A 171 -6.67 -0.01 -7.74
CA GLY A 171 -7.19 0.69 -8.90
C GLY A 171 -8.70 1.00 -8.87
N ILE A 172 -9.47 0.40 -7.96
CA ILE A 172 -10.94 0.60 -7.92
C ILE A 172 -11.27 1.99 -7.34
N ALA A 173 -11.43 2.96 -8.22
CA ALA A 173 -11.85 4.33 -7.89
C ALA A 173 -13.38 4.51 -7.81
N HIS A 174 -14.17 3.60 -8.39
CA HIS A 174 -15.63 3.70 -8.45
C HIS A 174 -16.28 2.36 -8.09
N LEU A 175 -17.33 2.39 -7.26
CA LEU A 175 -18.13 1.22 -6.90
C LEU A 175 -19.61 1.51 -7.17
N GLN A 176 -20.26 0.60 -7.89
CA GLN A 176 -21.70 0.66 -8.17
C GLN A 176 -22.47 -0.17 -7.15
N VAL A 177 -23.42 0.46 -6.44
CA VAL A 177 -24.34 -0.22 -5.51
C VAL A 177 -25.77 0.22 -5.78
N GLY A 178 -26.60 -0.76 -6.16
CA GLY A 178 -27.89 -0.50 -6.79
C GLY A 178 -27.71 0.23 -8.11
N SER A 179 -28.50 1.28 -8.34
CA SER A 179 -28.40 2.19 -9.48
C SER A 179 -27.25 3.19 -9.39
N ASN A 180 -26.66 3.40 -8.20
CA ASN A 180 -25.79 4.54 -7.94
C ASN A 180 -24.30 4.16 -8.01
N VAL A 181 -23.50 5.01 -8.64
CA VAL A 181 -22.03 4.88 -8.70
C VAL A 181 -21.41 5.87 -7.73
N TYR A 182 -20.56 5.38 -6.83
CA TYR A 182 -19.89 6.19 -5.81
C TYR A 182 -18.38 6.19 -6.04
N LYS A 183 -17.76 7.37 -5.95
CA LYS A 183 -16.30 7.56 -6.07
C LYS A 183 -15.62 7.29 -4.72
N PHE A 184 -14.78 6.26 -4.67
CA PHE A 184 -13.98 5.91 -3.50
C PHE A 184 -12.53 6.35 -3.68
N VAL A 185 -11.84 6.60 -2.56
CA VAL A 185 -10.38 6.80 -2.54
C VAL A 185 -9.73 5.58 -1.88
N PRO A 186 -9.27 4.58 -2.67
CA PRO A 186 -8.50 3.45 -2.15
C PRO A 186 -7.13 3.89 -1.64
N TYR A 187 -6.61 3.17 -0.64
CA TYR A 187 -5.19 3.19 -0.30
C TYR A 187 -4.77 1.86 0.34
N LEU A 188 -3.56 1.40 0.03
CA LEU A 188 -2.98 0.23 0.68
C LEU A 188 -2.63 0.55 2.14
N LYS A 189 -3.06 -0.31 3.05
CA LYS A 189 -2.62 -0.30 4.45
C LYS A 189 -1.23 -0.95 4.52
N PRO A 190 -0.27 -0.37 5.27
CA PRO A 190 1.03 -0.99 5.50
C PRO A 190 0.89 -2.44 5.99
N LEU A 191 1.76 -3.30 5.48
CA LEU A 191 1.76 -4.73 5.80
C LEU A 191 1.91 -4.97 7.31
N PRO A 192 1.44 -6.11 7.82
CA PRO A 192 1.87 -6.63 9.12
C PRO A 192 3.40 -6.71 9.19
N ASN A 193 3.93 -6.69 10.42
CA ASN A 193 5.37 -6.60 10.68
C ASN A 193 6.06 -5.36 10.09
N THR A 194 5.32 -4.32 9.69
CA THR A 194 5.88 -2.98 9.51
C THR A 194 5.73 -2.12 10.77
N SER A 195 6.71 -1.27 11.04
CA SER A 195 6.66 -0.28 12.11
C SER A 195 6.67 1.12 11.53
N ALA A 196 5.90 2.03 12.14
CA ALA A 196 5.69 3.37 11.61
C ALA A 196 6.44 4.42 12.45
N GLY A 197 7.27 5.24 11.82
CA GLY A 197 7.98 6.36 12.43
C GLY A 197 7.62 7.69 11.79
N VAL A 198 7.79 8.79 12.53
CA VAL A 198 7.61 10.16 12.05
C VAL A 198 8.94 10.92 12.13
N VAL A 199 9.25 11.61 11.04
CA VAL A 199 10.36 12.55 10.91
C VAL A 199 9.77 13.95 10.72
N VAL A 200 10.42 14.97 11.26
CA VAL A 200 9.98 16.38 11.22
C VAL A 200 11.16 17.22 10.72
N GLY A 201 10.88 18.29 9.97
CA GLY A 201 11.90 19.08 9.27
C GLY A 201 12.08 18.64 7.81
N ILE A 202 11.05 18.06 7.21
CA ILE A 202 10.98 17.80 5.76
C ILE A 202 10.71 19.11 5.04
N THR A 203 11.51 19.42 4.02
CA THR A 203 11.37 20.62 3.18
C THR A 203 10.15 20.53 2.26
N ASP A 204 9.58 21.68 1.89
CA ASP A 204 8.32 21.69 1.14
C ASP A 204 8.43 21.21 -0.31
N TRP A 205 9.61 21.34 -0.92
CA TRP A 205 9.93 20.78 -2.25
C TRP A 205 10.02 19.25 -2.27
N LEU A 206 10.18 18.61 -1.10
CA LEU A 206 10.12 17.17 -1.00
C LEU A 206 8.63 16.77 -1.00
N THR A 207 8.13 16.26 -2.12
CA THR A 207 6.73 15.88 -2.31
C THR A 207 6.50 14.46 -1.77
N ASN A 208 5.34 13.85 -2.04
CA ASN A 208 5.16 12.42 -1.73
C ASN A 208 5.88 11.52 -2.76
N ASP A 209 6.28 12.07 -3.90
CA ASP A 209 6.80 11.39 -5.09
C ASP A 209 8.27 11.07 -4.86
N ASN A 210 9.04 12.11 -4.55
CA ASN A 210 10.51 12.06 -4.43
C ASN A 210 10.99 11.71 -3.02
N ILE A 211 10.14 11.74 -1.98
CA ILE A 211 10.56 11.53 -0.58
C ILE A 211 11.25 10.18 -0.31
N MET A 212 10.95 9.15 -1.08
CA MET A 212 11.63 7.85 -0.98
C MET A 212 13.08 7.90 -1.48
N GLU A 213 13.40 8.76 -2.45
CA GLU A 213 14.73 8.87 -3.06
C GLU A 213 15.73 9.54 -2.11
N TYR A 214 15.27 10.53 -1.35
CA TYR A 214 16.10 11.39 -0.49
C TYR A 214 16.14 10.97 0.99
N ILE A 215 15.45 9.90 1.38
CA ILE A 215 15.44 9.37 2.74
C ILE A 215 16.03 7.96 2.79
N THR A 216 17.07 7.77 3.60
CA THR A 216 17.69 6.45 3.84
C THR A 216 17.79 6.15 5.34
N ALA A 217 17.61 4.89 5.70
CA ALA A 217 17.69 4.44 7.09
C ALA A 217 18.79 3.38 7.27
N PRO A 218 19.89 3.67 7.97
CA PRO A 218 20.93 2.68 8.22
C PRO A 218 20.36 1.43 8.90
N ARG A 219 20.64 0.25 8.32
CA ARG A 219 20.19 -1.07 8.81
C ARG A 219 18.67 -1.30 8.83
N HIS A 220 17.86 -0.45 8.19
CA HIS A 220 16.40 -0.59 8.15
C HIS A 220 15.88 -0.36 6.73
N GLU A 221 15.09 -1.29 6.21
CA GLU A 221 14.44 -1.17 4.90
C GLU A 221 13.19 -0.28 5.04
N ILE A 222 13.12 0.81 4.28
CA ILE A 222 11.94 1.69 4.22
C ILE A 222 10.98 1.10 3.17
N VAL A 223 9.78 0.73 3.61
CA VAL A 223 8.74 0.12 2.77
C VAL A 223 7.87 1.19 2.10
N SER A 224 7.65 2.32 2.77
CA SER A 224 6.99 3.50 2.18
C SER A 224 7.25 4.75 3.00
N ALA A 225 7.24 5.91 2.33
CA ALA A 225 7.29 7.22 2.93
C ALA A 225 6.15 8.09 2.38
N ARG A 226 5.57 8.95 3.23
CA ARG A 226 4.59 9.96 2.81
C ARG A 226 4.55 11.14 3.77
N ARG A 227 4.28 12.34 3.27
CA ARG A 227 4.00 13.52 4.10
C ARG A 227 2.66 13.43 4.81
N LEU A 228 2.59 14.10 5.96
CA LEU A 228 1.41 14.18 6.82
C LEU A 228 0.64 15.46 6.50
N GLY A 229 -0.10 15.44 5.39
CA GLY A 229 -0.74 16.63 4.83
C GLY A 229 0.30 17.68 4.44
N ASN A 230 -0.07 18.96 4.52
CA ASN A 230 0.78 20.09 4.13
C ASN A 230 1.75 20.48 5.26
N SER A 231 2.30 19.51 5.99
CA SER A 231 3.26 19.76 7.07
C SER A 231 4.68 19.36 6.67
N SER A 232 5.66 19.89 7.39
CA SER A 232 7.08 19.49 7.34
C SER A 232 7.36 18.15 8.05
N ALA A 233 6.34 17.29 8.19
CA ALA A 233 6.45 15.98 8.82
C ALA A 233 6.09 14.86 7.85
N ALA A 234 6.91 13.80 7.85
CA ALA A 234 6.68 12.59 7.07
C ALA A 234 6.53 11.35 7.96
N LEU A 235 5.63 10.48 7.53
CA LEU A 235 5.40 9.15 8.06
C LEU A 235 6.17 8.14 7.21
N LEU A 236 7.09 7.42 7.85
CA LEU A 236 7.90 6.37 7.26
C LEU A 236 7.42 5.01 7.81
N HIS A 237 7.28 4.02 6.95
CA HIS A 237 7.04 2.63 7.34
C HIS A 237 8.32 1.84 7.11
N PHE A 238 8.85 1.24 8.18
CA PHE A 238 10.03 0.39 8.15
C PHE A 238 9.60 -1.07 8.18
N LYS A 239 10.34 -1.91 7.47
CA LYS A 239 10.22 -3.37 7.58
C LYS A 239 10.73 -3.81 8.95
N GLY A 240 9.99 -4.69 9.60
CA GLY A 240 10.30 -5.16 10.94
C GLY A 240 9.67 -4.32 12.06
N PRO A 241 9.76 -4.81 13.30
CA PRO A 241 8.98 -4.31 14.44
C PRO A 241 9.53 -3.04 15.10
N HIS A 242 10.70 -2.56 14.67
CA HIS A 242 11.42 -1.46 15.32
C HIS A 242 11.58 -0.26 14.39
N VAL A 243 11.24 0.92 14.92
CA VAL A 243 11.48 2.21 14.28
C VAL A 243 12.91 2.64 14.64
N PRO A 244 13.78 2.99 13.67
CA PRO A 244 15.11 3.50 13.97
C PRO A 244 15.03 4.84 14.73
N PHE A 245 16.01 5.13 15.58
CA PHE A 245 16.07 6.41 16.30
C PHE A 245 16.41 7.60 15.38
N TYR A 246 17.11 7.34 14.28
CA TYR A 246 17.58 8.34 13.32
C TYR A 246 17.49 7.78 11.91
N VAL A 247 17.19 8.65 10.95
CA VAL A 247 17.30 8.41 9.51
C VAL A 247 18.14 9.52 8.88
N LYS A 248 18.66 9.30 7.67
CA LYS A 248 19.25 10.36 6.86
C LYS A 248 18.18 10.93 5.94
N VAL A 249 17.99 12.25 5.96
CA VAL A 249 17.15 13.01 5.02
C VAL A 249 18.06 14.01 4.33
N LEU A 250 18.21 13.94 3.01
CA LEU A 250 19.13 14.84 2.26
C LEU A 250 20.56 14.83 2.83
N GLY A 251 21.03 13.67 3.31
CA GLY A 251 22.31 13.50 4.00
C GLY A 251 22.32 13.89 5.49
N ALA A 252 21.41 14.76 5.94
CA ALA A 252 21.31 15.19 7.34
C ALA A 252 20.73 14.09 8.24
N ILE A 253 21.29 13.91 9.45
CA ILE A 253 20.84 12.91 10.42
C ILE A 253 19.64 13.48 11.22
N THR A 254 18.44 13.02 10.91
CA THR A 254 17.19 13.52 11.51
C THR A 254 16.57 12.49 12.44
N ARG A 255 16.13 12.94 13.62
CA ARG A 255 15.52 12.08 14.64
C ARG A 255 14.16 11.54 14.19
N CYS A 256 14.04 10.23 14.08
CA CYS A 256 12.78 9.56 13.83
C CYS A 256 12.13 9.16 15.18
N ARG A 257 10.81 9.34 15.29
CA ARG A 257 10.03 9.04 16.50
C ARG A 257 8.94 8.02 16.18
N PRO A 258 8.67 6.99 17.02
CA PRO A 258 7.57 6.07 16.77
C PRO A 258 6.21 6.78 16.59
N TYR A 259 5.53 6.49 15.50
CA TYR A 259 4.25 7.10 15.14
C TYR A 259 3.15 6.67 16.12
N ARG A 260 2.44 7.65 16.68
CA ARG A 260 1.24 7.42 17.49
C ARG A 260 0.03 7.96 16.74
N LYS A 261 -0.86 7.07 16.32
CA LYS A 261 -2.13 7.44 15.68
C LYS A 261 -2.96 8.29 16.64
N SER A 262 -3.44 9.45 16.17
CA SER A 262 -4.49 10.19 16.87
C SER A 262 -5.79 9.37 16.93
N VAL A 263 -6.60 9.65 17.94
CA VAL A 263 -8.01 9.31 17.90
C VAL A 263 -8.66 10.13 16.80
N GLN A 264 -9.44 9.47 15.94
CA GLN A 264 -10.10 10.13 14.81
C GLN A 264 -11.30 10.91 15.34
N PHE A 265 -11.35 12.19 15.00
CA PHE A 265 -12.43 13.11 15.36
C PHE A 265 -12.88 13.80 14.07
N CYS A 266 -14.17 13.71 13.78
CA CYS A 266 -14.76 14.33 12.61
C CYS A 266 -15.19 15.76 12.95
N ARG A 267 -14.55 16.74 12.31
CA ARG A 267 -14.90 18.16 12.47
C ARG A 267 -16.27 18.52 11.87
N ALA A 268 -16.74 17.77 10.86
CA ALA A 268 -18.01 18.04 10.18
C ALA A 268 -19.26 17.45 10.87
N CYS A 269 -19.13 16.53 11.83
CA CYS A 269 -20.28 16.04 12.60
C CYS A 269 -20.03 15.99 14.12
N GLY A 270 -18.87 16.48 14.56
CA GLY A 270 -18.44 16.49 15.96
C GLY A 270 -18.30 15.11 16.62
N ASN A 271 -18.31 14.00 15.86
CA ASN A 271 -18.25 12.65 16.43
C ASN A 271 -16.85 12.02 16.37
N ILE A 272 -16.60 11.09 17.29
CA ILE A 272 -15.35 10.33 17.37
C ILE A 272 -15.50 9.02 16.58
N GLY A 273 -14.44 8.60 15.88
CA GLY A 273 -14.35 7.30 15.22
C GLY A 273 -13.89 7.38 13.77
N HIS A 274 -14.38 8.38 13.03
CA HIS A 274 -14.12 8.60 11.61
C HIS A 274 -13.50 9.97 11.33
N ARG A 275 -13.13 10.22 10.07
CA ARG A 275 -12.55 11.50 9.59
C ARG A 275 -13.58 12.31 8.80
N GLN A 276 -13.32 13.61 8.65
CA GLN A 276 -14.17 14.52 7.87
C GLN A 276 -14.33 14.09 6.40
N ASP A 277 -13.27 13.59 5.76
CA ASP A 277 -13.30 13.10 4.37
C ASP A 277 -14.19 11.85 4.15
N VAL A 278 -14.58 11.16 5.22
CA VAL A 278 -15.46 9.97 5.18
C VAL A 278 -16.68 10.13 6.09
N CYS A 279 -17.12 11.36 6.33
CA CYS A 279 -18.23 11.59 7.26
C CYS A 279 -19.56 11.03 6.72
N PRO A 280 -20.26 10.13 7.42
CA PRO A 280 -21.55 9.58 6.98
C PRO A 280 -22.72 10.58 7.05
N SER A 281 -22.55 11.66 7.81
CA SER A 281 -23.58 12.69 8.02
C SER A 281 -22.90 14.04 8.37
N PRO A 282 -22.29 14.73 7.39
CA PRO A 282 -21.77 16.07 7.63
C PRO A 282 -22.92 17.02 8.00
N LYS A 283 -22.71 17.81 9.04
CA LYS A 283 -23.63 18.85 9.54
C LYS A 283 -22.89 20.19 9.48
N PRO A 284 -23.18 21.07 8.49
CA PRO A 284 -22.45 22.33 8.33
C PRO A 284 -22.67 23.30 9.50
N GLU A 285 -23.83 23.22 10.16
CA GLU A 285 -24.25 24.07 11.29
C GLU A 285 -23.66 23.64 12.65
N LEU A 286 -22.71 22.71 12.69
CA LEU A 286 -22.05 22.33 13.94
C LEU A 286 -20.80 23.17 14.21
N CYS A 287 -20.76 23.82 15.37
CA CYS A 287 -19.53 24.41 15.86
C CYS A 287 -18.44 23.35 16.07
N VAL A 288 -17.32 23.50 15.38
CA VAL A 288 -16.17 22.56 15.46
C VAL A 288 -15.55 22.53 16.87
N ARG A 289 -15.70 23.60 17.66
CA ARG A 289 -15.04 23.80 18.97
C ARG A 289 -15.83 23.19 20.13
N CYS A 290 -17.12 23.56 20.29
CA CYS A 290 -18.01 23.04 21.34
C CYS A 290 -18.91 21.88 20.88
N GLY A 291 -19.22 21.78 19.59
CA GLY A 291 -20.13 20.75 19.04
C GLY A 291 -21.62 21.03 19.27
N ILE A 292 -21.99 22.29 19.52
CA ILE A 292 -23.38 22.77 19.54
C ILE A 292 -23.83 23.06 18.09
N GLU A 293 -25.10 22.80 17.79
CA GLU A 293 -25.75 23.15 16.52
C GLU A 293 -26.14 24.64 16.59
N THR A 294 -25.53 25.47 15.76
CA THR A 294 -25.67 26.93 15.80
C THR A 294 -25.40 27.51 14.41
N ALA A 295 -26.36 28.25 13.87
CA ALA A 295 -26.22 28.90 12.57
C ALA A 295 -25.16 30.01 12.56
N GLU A 296 -24.87 30.60 13.73
CA GLU A 296 -23.94 31.72 13.87
C GLU A 296 -22.51 31.28 14.20
N ALA A 297 -21.57 31.77 13.39
CA ALA A 297 -20.14 31.47 13.53
C ALA A 297 -19.50 32.01 14.82
N ASN A 298 -20.09 33.04 15.45
CA ASN A 298 -19.57 33.76 16.61
C ASN A 298 -20.52 33.71 17.83
N HIS A 299 -20.92 32.52 18.26
CA HIS A 299 -21.57 32.32 19.56
C HIS A 299 -20.52 32.23 20.69
N ASP A 300 -20.94 32.50 21.94
CA ASP A 300 -20.08 32.28 23.10
C ASP A 300 -19.80 30.78 23.28
N CYS A 301 -18.54 30.41 23.12
CA CYS A 301 -18.12 29.05 22.84
C CYS A 301 -17.28 28.50 23.99
N HIS A 302 -17.87 27.62 24.80
CA HIS A 302 -17.16 26.85 25.82
C HIS A 302 -16.81 25.45 25.29
N PRO A 303 -15.57 25.21 24.77
CA PRO A 303 -15.21 23.94 24.17
C PRO A 303 -15.00 22.85 25.24
N VAL A 304 -15.78 21.77 25.16
CA VAL A 304 -15.61 20.57 26.00
C VAL A 304 -15.09 19.41 25.16
N CYS A 305 -13.93 18.87 25.53
CA CYS A 305 -13.30 17.80 24.76
C CYS A 305 -14.03 16.46 24.90
N LYS A 306 -14.60 15.93 23.82
CA LYS A 306 -15.34 14.65 23.81
C LYS A 306 -14.50 13.40 24.14
N LEU A 307 -13.17 13.52 24.27
CA LEU A 307 -12.26 12.44 24.65
C LEU A 307 -12.00 12.35 26.16
N CYS A 308 -12.07 13.47 26.87
CA CYS A 308 -11.67 13.58 28.29
C CYS A 308 -12.55 14.48 29.16
N ASN A 309 -13.55 15.14 28.58
CA ASN A 309 -14.51 16.03 29.24
C ASN A 309 -13.80 17.14 30.05
N GLN A 310 -12.84 17.81 29.41
CA GLN A 310 -12.08 18.93 29.97
C GLN A 310 -12.30 20.19 29.10
N PRO A 311 -12.12 21.40 29.66
CA PRO A 311 -12.39 22.67 28.98
C PRO A 311 -11.27 23.02 27.99
N HIS A 312 -11.23 22.29 26.88
CA HIS A 312 -10.38 22.56 25.72
C HIS A 312 -10.98 21.88 24.48
N GLU A 313 -10.54 22.29 23.29
CA GLU A 313 -11.04 21.73 22.03
C GLU A 313 -10.79 20.22 21.91
N THR A 314 -11.69 19.52 21.20
CA THR A 314 -11.50 18.08 20.95
C THR A 314 -10.29 17.86 20.04
N ALA A 315 -9.37 16.99 20.48
CA ALA A 315 -8.05 16.76 19.88
C ALA A 315 -7.07 17.96 19.92
N SER A 316 -7.22 18.89 20.87
CA SER A 316 -6.19 19.88 21.20
C SER A 316 -4.84 19.24 21.60
N LYS A 317 -3.77 20.04 21.65
CA LYS A 317 -2.46 19.56 22.15
C LYS A 317 -2.47 19.27 23.66
N GLU A 318 -3.33 19.92 24.46
CA GLU A 318 -3.45 19.62 25.90
C GLU A 318 -4.13 18.27 26.17
N CYS A 319 -4.95 17.78 25.24
CA CYS A 319 -5.69 16.53 25.41
C CYS A 319 -4.75 15.31 25.51
N LYS A 320 -4.44 14.87 26.73
CA LYS A 320 -3.64 13.66 27.01
C LYS A 320 -4.20 12.39 26.34
N ARG A 321 -5.52 12.34 26.08
CA ARG A 321 -6.21 11.24 25.39
C ARG A 321 -6.31 11.37 23.86
N ARG A 322 -5.76 12.44 23.25
CA ARG A 322 -5.76 12.63 21.79
C ARG A 322 -5.02 11.53 21.05
N LEU A 323 -3.91 11.06 21.60
CA LEU A 323 -3.14 9.97 21.00
C LEU A 323 -3.72 8.65 21.51
N ARG A 324 -3.93 7.69 20.59
CA ARG A 324 -4.24 6.31 21.00
C ARG A 324 -3.08 5.81 21.89
N PRO A 325 -3.36 5.05 22.96
CA PRO A 325 -2.30 4.42 23.73
C PRO A 325 -1.44 3.58 22.79
N ALA A 326 -0.12 3.62 22.99
CA ALA A 326 0.78 2.78 22.20
C ALA A 326 0.36 1.31 22.36
N PRO A 327 0.34 0.51 21.28
CA PRO A 327 0.11 -0.92 21.44
C PRO A 327 1.19 -1.49 22.37
N PRO A 328 0.86 -2.48 23.22
CA PRO A 328 1.86 -3.11 24.08
C PRO A 328 2.99 -3.70 23.21
N PRO A 329 4.24 -3.71 23.69
CA PRO A 329 5.37 -4.26 22.93
C PRO A 329 5.08 -5.68 22.43
N LEU A 330 5.64 -6.05 21.28
CA LEU A 330 5.34 -7.36 20.66
C LEU A 330 5.62 -8.54 21.59
N HIS A 331 6.69 -8.49 22.40
CA HIS A 331 6.96 -9.52 23.41
C HIS A 331 5.82 -9.65 24.44
N VAL A 332 5.17 -8.55 24.85
CA VAL A 332 3.99 -8.58 25.73
C VAL A 332 2.78 -9.14 24.99
N ARG A 333 2.60 -8.82 23.70
CA ARG A 333 1.51 -9.37 22.88
C ARG A 333 1.68 -10.88 22.65
N GLN A 334 2.89 -11.34 22.33
CA GLN A 334 3.25 -12.76 22.18
C GLN A 334 3.09 -13.52 23.50
N ALA A 335 3.61 -12.99 24.62
CA ALA A 335 3.44 -13.61 25.93
C ALA A 335 1.96 -13.72 26.36
N ARG A 336 1.09 -12.77 25.95
CA ARG A 336 -0.35 -12.85 26.16
C ARG A 336 -1.03 -13.89 25.27
N LEU A 337 -0.62 -14.02 24.00
CA LEU A 337 -1.14 -15.05 23.09
C LEU A 337 -0.77 -16.46 23.59
N GLN A 338 0.49 -16.66 23.97
CA GLN A 338 0.97 -17.94 24.54
C GLN A 338 0.25 -18.30 25.84
N LYS A 339 0.04 -17.34 26.76
CA LYS A 339 -0.74 -17.56 27.99
C LYS A 339 -2.25 -17.71 27.78
N GLY A 340 -2.79 -17.26 26.65
CA GLY A 340 -4.20 -17.42 26.31
C GLY A 340 -4.54 -18.81 25.77
N GLY A 341 -3.56 -19.57 25.28
CA GLY A 341 -3.77 -20.88 24.65
C GLY A 341 -3.91 -22.07 25.61
N THR A 342 -3.67 -21.89 26.92
CA THR A 342 -3.61 -23.00 27.89
C THR A 342 -4.76 -23.00 28.92
N ALA A 343 -5.82 -22.21 28.69
CA ALA A 343 -6.87 -21.95 29.68
C ALA A 343 -8.25 -22.58 29.35
N SER A 344 -8.36 -23.45 28.34
CA SER A 344 -9.64 -24.06 27.91
C SER A 344 -9.65 -25.60 27.92
N SER A 345 -8.68 -26.25 28.54
CA SER A 345 -8.61 -27.71 28.68
C SER A 345 -8.13 -28.08 30.08
N GLY A 346 -9.05 -28.04 31.05
CA GLY A 346 -8.72 -28.24 32.46
C GLY A 346 -9.95 -28.43 33.34
N THR A 347 -10.43 -29.67 33.37
CA THR A 347 -11.25 -30.24 34.46
C THR A 347 -12.63 -29.63 34.70
N ALA A 348 -13.65 -30.25 34.10
CA ALA A 348 -14.97 -30.29 34.73
C ALA A 348 -14.85 -31.10 36.04
N CYS A 349 -14.95 -30.42 37.19
CA CYS A 349 -15.13 -31.11 38.47
C CYS A 349 -16.59 -31.59 38.56
N GLY A 350 -16.78 -32.89 38.79
CA GLY A 350 -18.09 -33.52 38.74
C GLY A 350 -19.03 -33.05 39.84
N SER A 351 -20.29 -32.84 39.48
CA SER A 351 -21.41 -32.82 40.42
C SER A 351 -21.73 -34.25 40.84
N VAL A 352 -21.66 -34.54 42.13
CA VAL A 352 -22.21 -35.78 42.71
C VAL A 352 -23.17 -35.37 43.83
N ASN A 353 -24.38 -35.92 43.82
CA ASN A 353 -25.47 -35.51 44.70
C ASN A 353 -25.27 -35.95 46.17
N PRO A 354 -25.85 -35.24 47.15
CA PRO A 354 -25.85 -35.65 48.56
C PRO A 354 -27.19 -36.26 49.00
N GLU A 355 -27.18 -37.55 49.32
CA GLU A 355 -28.13 -38.25 50.20
C GLU A 355 -27.30 -39.30 50.97
N SER A 356 -27.46 -39.60 52.25
CA SER A 356 -28.45 -39.20 53.27
C SER A 356 -27.83 -39.41 54.67
N SER A 357 -28.55 -39.02 55.75
CA SER A 357 -28.34 -39.51 57.14
C SER A 357 -27.04 -39.03 57.86
N THR A 358 -26.99 -38.71 59.16
CA THR A 358 -27.98 -38.67 60.25
C THR A 358 -27.41 -37.82 61.42
N THR A 359 -28.25 -37.53 62.42
CA THR A 359 -27.90 -37.28 63.85
C THR A 359 -27.15 -36.00 64.27
N SER A 360 -27.84 -35.28 65.18
CA SER A 360 -27.31 -34.70 66.44
C SER A 360 -26.47 -33.42 66.38
N THR A 361 -27.04 -32.25 66.70
CA THR A 361 -27.24 -31.64 68.05
C THR A 361 -26.14 -30.63 68.41
N SER A 362 -26.55 -29.41 68.81
CA SER A 362 -25.83 -28.51 69.73
C SER A 362 -24.47 -27.95 69.23
N PHE A 363 -23.87 -26.88 69.77
CA PHE A 363 -24.33 -25.74 70.58
C PHE A 363 -23.36 -24.55 70.27
N LEU A 364 -23.35 -23.52 71.12
CA LEU A 364 -22.44 -22.37 71.06
C LEU A 364 -20.95 -22.69 71.34
N ASP A 365 -20.11 -21.67 71.16
CA ASP A 365 -18.74 -21.46 71.65
C ASP A 365 -17.53 -22.18 71.00
N GLY A 366 -16.63 -21.35 70.44
CA GLY A 366 -15.48 -20.91 71.24
C GLY A 366 -14.10 -21.59 71.09
N ILE A 367 -13.12 -20.76 70.68
CA ILE A 367 -11.77 -20.65 71.30
C ILE A 367 -10.68 -21.73 70.97
N LEU A 368 -9.49 -21.23 70.54
CA LEU A 368 -8.15 -21.91 70.45
C LEU A 368 -8.03 -23.10 69.45
N ARG A 369 -6.97 -23.39 68.66
CA ARG A 369 -5.51 -23.10 68.53
C ARG A 369 -5.13 -23.25 67.03
N SER A 370 -3.96 -22.88 66.47
CA SER A 370 -2.81 -22.04 66.86
C SER A 370 -1.89 -21.75 65.65
N SER A 371 -1.07 -20.69 65.76
CA SER A 371 0.27 -20.50 65.14
C SER A 371 0.63 -21.06 63.75
N SER A 372 0.97 -20.17 62.81
CA SER A 372 2.41 -19.99 62.48
C SER A 372 2.70 -18.59 61.92
N SER A 373 3.79 -17.98 62.38
CA SER A 373 4.24 -16.64 62.02
C SER A 373 5.55 -16.71 61.23
N ARG A 374 5.68 -15.99 60.11
CA ARG A 374 6.99 -15.75 59.49
C ARG A 374 7.09 -14.44 58.71
N SER A 375 7.19 -13.35 59.46
CA SER A 375 7.72 -12.08 58.98
C SER A 375 9.22 -12.21 58.70
N ARG A 376 9.71 -11.73 57.55
CA ARG A 376 11.14 -11.39 57.37
C ARG A 376 11.29 -10.09 56.59
N SER A 377 12.13 -9.20 57.11
CA SER A 377 12.40 -7.86 56.60
C SER A 377 13.88 -7.51 56.77
N ARG A 378 14.37 -6.49 56.03
CA ARG A 378 15.73 -5.90 56.10
C ARG A 378 16.84 -6.80 55.50
N SER A 379 17.98 -6.32 54.99
CA SER A 379 18.64 -4.98 54.97
C SER A 379 19.29 -4.75 53.59
N ARG A 380 19.32 -3.56 52.97
CA ARG A 380 20.26 -2.42 53.16
C ARG A 380 21.76 -2.79 53.34
N SER A 381 22.61 -2.29 52.43
CA SER A 381 24.06 -2.06 52.60
C SER A 381 24.51 -0.92 51.66
N LYS A 382 25.51 -0.10 52.07
CA LYS A 382 25.86 1.17 51.43
C LYS A 382 27.32 1.60 51.73
N SER A 383 28.20 1.60 50.74
CA SER A 383 29.54 2.28 50.71
C SER A 383 30.16 2.06 49.31
N ARG A 384 30.80 2.99 48.57
CA ARG A 384 31.77 4.11 48.76
C ARG A 384 33.25 3.72 48.49
N ALA A 385 33.73 4.04 47.28
CA ALA A 385 35.10 4.43 46.88
C ALA A 385 35.02 4.90 45.39
N THR A 386 35.54 6.00 44.83
CA THR A 386 36.84 6.74 44.85
C THR A 386 37.99 6.13 44.03
N GLY A 387 38.34 6.82 42.93
CA GLY A 387 39.42 6.52 41.96
C GLY A 387 38.93 6.88 40.55
N LYS A 388 39.37 7.92 39.80
CA LYS A 388 40.61 8.73 39.69
C LYS A 388 41.71 8.05 38.83
N SER A 389 42.09 8.73 37.73
CA SER A 389 43.06 8.31 36.68
C SER A 389 42.59 7.14 35.78
N ARG A 390 43.03 7.00 34.52
CA ARG A 390 44.17 7.64 33.80
C ARG A 390 43.88 7.74 32.29
N SER A 391 44.45 8.75 31.65
CA SER A 391 44.46 8.98 30.20
C SER A 391 45.16 7.88 29.41
N ARG A 392 44.65 7.56 28.20
CA ARG A 392 45.52 7.02 27.13
C ARG A 392 45.06 7.46 25.73
N SER A 393 45.77 8.44 25.20
CA SER A 393 45.69 8.88 23.82
C SER A 393 46.13 7.75 22.88
N ARG A 394 45.39 7.54 21.79
CA ARG A 394 45.96 7.04 20.53
C ARG A 394 45.40 7.84 19.37
N SER A 395 46.17 8.86 18.98
CA SER A 395 46.19 9.39 17.63
C SER A 395 46.44 8.26 16.63
N ILE A 396 45.53 8.08 15.67
CA ILE A 396 45.87 7.44 14.40
C ILE A 396 45.73 8.50 13.33
N THR A 397 46.87 8.80 12.72
CA THR A 397 47.07 9.82 11.70
C THR A 397 46.54 9.38 10.35
N ARG A 398 46.14 10.38 9.54
CA ARG A 398 46.07 10.30 8.07
C ARG A 398 47.45 9.84 7.54
N PHE A 399 47.59 9.03 6.50
CA PHE A 399 47.45 9.31 5.05
C PHE A 399 47.95 8.04 4.30
N PRO A 400 48.03 8.00 2.95
CA PRO A 400 47.04 8.34 1.93
C PRO A 400 46.80 7.15 0.96
N SER A 401 45.91 7.35 -0.02
CA SER A 401 45.82 6.50 -1.21
C SER A 401 46.91 6.83 -2.23
N THR A 402 47.58 5.84 -2.80
CA THR A 402 48.17 5.93 -4.16
C THR A 402 48.23 4.57 -4.85
N ALA A 403 47.62 4.54 -6.04
CA ALA A 403 47.81 3.63 -7.17
C ALA A 403 48.80 2.44 -7.01
N TRP A 404 48.25 1.22 -7.03
CA TRP A 404 48.94 0.07 -7.63
C TRP A 404 48.33 -0.20 -9.01
N LYS A 405 49.02 0.28 -10.04
CA LYS A 405 48.77 -0.10 -11.43
C LYS A 405 49.27 -1.54 -11.67
N GLN A 406 48.75 -2.14 -12.73
CA GLN A 406 49.25 -3.38 -13.30
C GLN A 406 50.77 -3.32 -13.48
N ASN A 407 51.48 -4.36 -13.04
CA ASN A 407 52.58 -4.89 -13.82
C ASN A 407 52.73 -6.40 -13.58
N CYS A 408 52.18 -7.19 -14.49
CA CYS A 408 52.47 -8.61 -14.58
C CYS A 408 53.76 -8.73 -15.41
N GLY A 409 54.88 -9.03 -14.78
CA GLY A 409 56.17 -9.19 -15.43
C GLY A 409 56.95 -10.33 -14.80
N GLU A 410 57.57 -11.15 -15.64
CA GLU A 410 58.37 -12.31 -15.24
C GLU A 410 59.61 -11.92 -14.43
N HIS A 411 60.34 -12.95 -13.97
CA HIS A 411 61.59 -12.95 -13.18
C HIS A 411 61.43 -13.12 -11.66
N ASN A 412 61.33 -14.38 -11.22
CA ASN A 412 62.29 -14.96 -10.27
C ASN A 412 62.10 -16.48 -10.10
N ARG A 413 62.65 -17.26 -11.04
CA ARG A 413 62.88 -18.70 -10.86
C ARG A 413 64.19 -18.88 -10.07
N VAL A 414 64.14 -18.61 -8.76
CA VAL A 414 65.31 -18.83 -7.88
C VAL A 414 65.52 -20.34 -7.72
N MET A 415 66.66 -20.82 -8.22
CA MET A 415 67.10 -22.21 -8.08
C MET A 415 67.40 -22.51 -6.60
N PHE A 416 66.54 -23.28 -5.94
CA PHE A 416 66.92 -24.01 -4.72
C PHE A 416 67.32 -25.44 -5.09
N SER A 417 68.46 -25.57 -5.75
CA SER A 417 69.18 -26.82 -5.95
C SER A 417 70.63 -26.64 -5.51
N ASN A 418 71.18 -27.65 -4.84
CA ASN A 418 72.55 -27.71 -4.32
C ASN A 418 72.94 -26.65 -3.27
N VAL A 419 72.44 -26.83 -2.04
CA VAL A 419 73.25 -26.58 -0.84
C VAL A 419 73.91 -27.90 -0.45
N GLN A 420 75.15 -28.12 -0.87
CA GLN A 420 75.97 -29.22 -0.36
C GLN A 420 76.45 -28.86 1.04
N PHE A 421 76.07 -29.65 2.04
CA PHE A 421 76.65 -29.55 3.37
C PHE A 421 78.09 -30.09 3.35
N PRO A 422 79.06 -29.43 4.00
CA PRO A 422 80.43 -29.91 4.07
C PRO A 422 80.52 -31.23 4.87
N PRO A 423 81.47 -32.12 4.54
CA PRO A 423 81.66 -33.37 5.26
C PRO A 423 82.12 -33.09 6.71
N LEU A 424 81.45 -33.73 7.66
CA LEU A 424 81.82 -33.69 9.08
C LEU A 424 83.20 -34.35 9.25
N VAL A 425 84.18 -33.56 9.67
CA VAL A 425 85.51 -34.05 10.08
C VAL A 425 85.34 -34.88 11.35
N ALA A 426 85.88 -36.10 11.35
CA ALA A 426 85.81 -37.00 12.50
C ALA A 426 86.56 -36.42 13.71
N ALA A 427 85.88 -36.34 14.85
CA ALA A 427 86.49 -35.96 16.13
C ALA A 427 87.25 -37.15 16.75
N PRO A 428 88.30 -36.91 17.56
CA PRO A 428 89.09 -37.99 18.17
C PRO A 428 88.30 -38.77 19.23
N THR A 429 88.51 -40.08 19.27
CA THR A 429 87.95 -40.98 20.29
C THR A 429 88.94 -41.15 21.44
N ASP A 430 88.94 -40.24 22.41
CA ASP A 430 89.64 -40.45 23.68
C ASP A 430 88.74 -41.14 24.71
N ASN A 431 89.07 -42.41 24.99
CA ASN A 431 88.45 -43.20 26.05
C ASN A 431 89.02 -42.79 27.41
N SER A 432 88.28 -41.96 28.17
CA SER A 432 88.39 -41.92 29.62
C SER A 432 87.03 -42.16 30.25
N ASN A 433 86.90 -43.28 30.94
CA ASN A 433 85.65 -43.81 31.47
C ASN A 433 85.46 -43.35 32.93
N ASP A 434 84.79 -42.22 33.13
CA ASP A 434 84.23 -41.83 34.44
C ASP A 434 83.15 -40.73 34.31
N GLY A 435 82.10 -40.83 35.13
CA GLY A 435 81.13 -39.73 35.33
C GLY A 435 79.90 -39.73 34.42
N LYS A 436 78.72 -40.02 35.00
CA LYS A 436 77.41 -39.88 34.35
C LYS A 436 77.04 -38.40 34.17
N GLY A 437 77.47 -37.78 33.07
CA GLY A 437 77.02 -36.45 32.64
C GLY A 437 76.49 -36.49 31.22
N THR A 438 75.18 -36.29 31.02
CA THR A 438 74.62 -36.07 29.68
C THR A 438 75.17 -34.77 29.10
N PRO A 439 75.67 -34.74 27.85
CA PRO A 439 76.25 -33.52 27.29
C PRO A 439 75.23 -32.37 27.19
N ASP A 440 75.60 -31.21 27.73
CA ASP A 440 74.72 -30.04 27.90
C ASP A 440 74.17 -29.45 26.57
N TRP A 441 74.74 -29.86 25.43
CA TRP A 441 74.30 -29.46 24.09
C TRP A 441 73.11 -30.25 23.54
N VAL A 442 72.70 -31.36 24.17
CA VAL A 442 71.59 -32.21 23.69
C VAL A 442 70.23 -31.49 23.82
N ALA A 443 70.00 -30.77 24.93
CA ALA A 443 68.73 -30.08 25.18
C ALA A 443 68.44 -28.94 24.17
N PRO A 444 69.40 -28.07 23.80
CA PRO A 444 69.24 -27.12 22.68
C PRO A 444 68.88 -27.79 21.34
N PHE A 445 69.47 -28.94 21.02
CA PHE A 445 69.20 -29.65 19.76
C PHE A 445 67.78 -30.23 19.72
N GLU A 446 67.31 -30.82 20.82
CA GLU A 446 65.92 -31.28 20.92
C GLU A 446 64.89 -30.15 20.87
N ALA A 447 65.23 -28.98 21.42
CA ALA A 447 64.39 -27.78 21.32
C ALA A 447 64.31 -27.28 19.86
N LEU A 448 65.45 -27.26 19.14
CA LEU A 448 65.47 -26.92 17.72
C LEU A 448 64.65 -27.91 16.88
N LYS A 449 64.77 -29.22 17.13
CA LYS A 449 63.98 -30.24 16.45
C LYS A 449 62.47 -30.03 16.65
N ARG A 450 62.03 -29.76 17.88
CA ARG A 450 60.62 -29.44 18.20
C ARG A 450 60.14 -28.19 17.44
N ASN A 451 60.94 -27.12 17.39
CA ASN A 451 60.62 -25.91 16.63
C ASN A 451 60.48 -26.17 15.11
N VAL A 452 61.36 -27.01 14.53
CA VAL A 452 61.28 -27.39 13.11
C VAL A 452 60.02 -28.23 12.83
N GLU A 453 59.67 -29.16 13.72
CA GLU A 453 58.43 -29.95 13.61
C GLU A 453 57.18 -29.07 13.73
N GLU A 454 57.16 -28.11 14.66
CA GLU A 454 56.06 -27.16 14.83
C GLU A 454 55.89 -26.24 13.61
N ASN A 455 56.98 -25.64 13.12
CA ASN A 455 56.97 -24.85 11.88
C ASN A 455 56.48 -25.70 10.68
N THR A 456 56.89 -26.96 10.59
CA THR A 456 56.42 -27.89 9.54
C THR A 456 54.92 -28.17 9.64
N ARG A 457 54.36 -28.29 10.86
CA ARG A 457 52.90 -28.41 11.05
C ARG A 457 52.18 -27.12 10.65
N MET A 458 52.70 -25.96 11.02
CA MET A 458 52.11 -24.66 10.68
C MET A 458 52.06 -24.44 9.16
N ILE A 459 53.15 -24.75 8.45
CA ILE A 459 53.21 -24.67 6.97
C ILE A 459 52.18 -25.62 6.33
N LYS A 460 52.04 -26.85 6.82
CA LYS A 460 51.04 -27.81 6.30
C LYS A 460 49.60 -27.31 6.47
N GLU A 461 49.27 -26.70 7.62
CA GLU A 461 47.92 -26.16 7.82
C GLU A 461 47.67 -24.90 6.95
N LEU A 462 48.67 -24.03 6.75
CA LEU A 462 48.57 -22.90 5.83
C LEU A 462 48.36 -23.34 4.37
N VAL A 463 49.05 -24.39 3.91
CA VAL A 463 48.84 -24.97 2.57
C VAL A 463 47.42 -25.53 2.42
N LYS A 464 46.90 -26.20 3.45
CA LYS A 464 45.53 -26.72 3.49
C LYS A 464 44.48 -25.59 3.49
N GLN A 465 44.69 -24.52 4.25
CA GLN A 465 43.85 -23.33 4.24
C GLN A 465 43.84 -22.64 2.87
N ASN A 466 45.01 -22.47 2.25
CA ASN A 466 45.11 -21.91 0.90
C ASN A 466 44.41 -22.79 -0.16
N SER A 467 44.51 -24.11 -0.05
CA SER A 467 43.78 -25.04 -0.92
C SER A 467 42.26 -24.90 -0.76
N SER A 468 41.77 -24.79 0.48
CA SER A 468 40.36 -24.56 0.78
C SER A 468 39.87 -23.21 0.21
N MET A 469 40.65 -22.14 0.39
CA MET A 469 40.33 -20.82 -0.14
C MET A 469 40.30 -20.80 -1.68
N MET A 470 41.21 -21.52 -2.34
CA MET A 470 41.20 -21.66 -3.80
C MET A 470 39.95 -22.39 -4.32
N GLN A 471 39.49 -23.43 -3.62
CA GLN A 471 38.23 -24.11 -3.95
C GLN A 471 37.02 -23.17 -3.80
N GLU A 472 36.97 -22.37 -2.73
CA GLU A 472 35.93 -21.36 -2.51
C GLU A 472 35.94 -20.28 -3.61
N ILE A 473 37.12 -19.80 -4.03
CA ILE A 473 37.26 -18.87 -5.16
C ILE A 473 36.78 -19.48 -6.48
N MET A 474 37.04 -20.76 -6.75
CA MET A 474 36.49 -21.43 -7.94
C MET A 474 34.96 -21.51 -7.90
N HIS A 475 34.39 -21.86 -6.75
CA HIS A 475 32.94 -21.93 -6.58
C HIS A 475 32.27 -20.56 -6.77
N ILE A 476 32.86 -19.48 -6.22
CA ILE A 476 32.38 -18.10 -6.45
C ILE A 476 32.42 -17.74 -7.94
N ARG A 477 33.50 -18.09 -8.66
CA ARG A 477 33.59 -17.85 -10.12
C ARG A 477 32.56 -18.66 -10.91
N GLN A 478 32.28 -19.89 -10.51
CA GLN A 478 31.24 -20.71 -11.12
C GLN A 478 29.84 -20.11 -10.91
N GLN A 479 29.56 -19.61 -9.70
CA GLN A 479 28.31 -18.91 -9.40
C GLN A 479 28.17 -17.61 -10.20
N GLN A 480 29.25 -16.84 -10.35
CA GLN A 480 29.27 -15.64 -11.22
C GLN A 480 28.95 -16.00 -12.67
N ALA A 481 29.58 -17.04 -13.23
CA ALA A 481 29.31 -17.49 -14.59
C ALA A 481 27.86 -17.99 -14.81
N ILE A 482 27.20 -18.51 -13.77
CA ILE A 482 25.78 -18.87 -13.81
C ILE A 482 24.91 -17.60 -13.79
N GLN A 483 25.22 -16.64 -12.90
CA GLN A 483 24.51 -15.35 -12.85
C GLN A 483 24.64 -14.57 -14.16
N ASP A 484 25.83 -14.53 -14.76
CA ASP A 484 26.05 -13.87 -16.05
C ASP A 484 25.17 -14.49 -17.15
N LYS A 485 25.05 -15.82 -17.19
CA LYS A 485 24.14 -16.53 -18.11
C LYS A 485 22.66 -16.21 -17.85
N GLU A 486 22.21 -16.21 -16.58
CA GLU A 486 20.84 -15.80 -16.23
C GLU A 486 20.57 -14.35 -16.68
N THR A 487 21.54 -13.43 -16.54
CA THR A 487 21.37 -12.03 -17.00
C THR A 487 21.42 -11.87 -18.52
N LEU A 488 22.08 -12.77 -19.24
CA LEU A 488 22.05 -12.79 -20.71
C LEU A 488 20.66 -13.23 -21.19
N GLN A 489 20.14 -14.33 -20.65
CA GLN A 489 18.79 -14.83 -20.97
C GLN A 489 17.72 -13.76 -20.71
N MET A 490 17.74 -13.11 -19.54
CA MET A 490 16.79 -12.03 -19.23
C MET A 490 16.87 -10.83 -20.18
N LYS A 491 18.01 -10.57 -20.83
CA LYS A 491 18.15 -9.53 -21.86
C LYS A 491 17.56 -9.97 -23.19
N GLU A 492 17.72 -11.23 -23.56
CA GLU A 492 17.12 -11.83 -24.77
C GLU A 492 15.60 -11.87 -24.66
N ASP A 493 15.07 -12.34 -23.52
CA ASP A 493 13.63 -12.35 -23.23
C ASP A 493 13.04 -10.92 -23.29
N LEU A 494 13.75 -9.94 -22.72
CA LEU A 494 13.34 -8.53 -22.77
C LEU A 494 13.38 -7.96 -24.20
N ALA A 495 14.30 -8.42 -25.05
CA ALA A 495 14.36 -8.03 -26.46
C ALA A 495 13.18 -8.62 -27.25
N GLN A 496 12.82 -9.89 -27.00
CA GLN A 496 11.63 -10.53 -27.59
C GLN A 496 10.34 -9.82 -27.17
N ILE A 497 10.18 -9.47 -25.89
CA ILE A 497 9.02 -8.72 -25.38
C ILE A 497 8.92 -7.35 -26.07
N LYS A 498 10.05 -6.64 -26.25
CA LYS A 498 10.08 -5.36 -26.99
C LYS A 498 9.69 -5.53 -28.46
N HIS A 499 10.12 -6.61 -29.11
CA HIS A 499 9.72 -6.90 -30.49
C HIS A 499 8.21 -7.13 -30.60
N GLY A 500 7.66 -8.04 -29.78
CA GLY A 500 6.22 -8.32 -29.77
C GLY A 500 5.36 -7.10 -29.42
N HIS A 501 5.84 -6.23 -28.52
CA HIS A 501 5.17 -4.95 -28.24
C HIS A 501 5.18 -4.00 -29.45
N ALA A 502 6.29 -3.91 -30.18
CA ALA A 502 6.38 -3.09 -31.39
C ALA A 502 5.47 -3.63 -32.51
N GLU A 503 5.36 -4.95 -32.67
CA GLU A 503 4.42 -5.59 -33.61
C GLU A 503 2.97 -5.34 -33.21
N PHE A 504 2.63 -5.51 -31.92
CA PHE A 504 1.31 -5.19 -31.40
C PHE A 504 0.92 -3.73 -31.66
N GLN A 505 1.84 -2.78 -31.45
CA GLN A 505 1.61 -1.37 -31.76
C GLN A 505 1.33 -1.12 -33.24
N ARG A 506 2.07 -1.77 -34.17
CA ARG A 506 1.79 -1.67 -35.61
C ARG A 506 0.38 -2.18 -35.95
N THR A 507 -0.01 -3.34 -35.39
CA THR A 507 -1.35 -3.92 -35.62
C THR A 507 -2.46 -3.01 -35.09
N VAL A 508 -2.30 -2.44 -33.89
CA VAL A 508 -3.27 -1.50 -33.31
C VAL A 508 -3.40 -0.22 -34.14
N LEU A 509 -2.29 0.33 -34.65
CA LEU A 509 -2.31 1.50 -35.53
C LEU A 509 -2.98 1.20 -36.88
N GLY A 510 -2.73 0.02 -37.47
CA GLY A 510 -3.39 -0.42 -38.69
C GLY A 510 -4.91 -0.57 -38.52
N LEU A 511 -5.35 -1.18 -37.42
CA LEU A 511 -6.78 -1.27 -37.09
C LEU A 511 -7.41 0.11 -36.86
N PHE A 512 -6.69 1.04 -36.21
CA PHE A 512 -7.19 2.41 -36.04
C PHE A 512 -7.35 3.14 -37.37
N GLN A 513 -6.40 2.99 -38.29
CA GLN A 513 -6.51 3.55 -39.65
C GLN A 513 -7.72 2.97 -40.40
N GLN A 514 -7.91 1.65 -40.36
CA GLN A 514 -9.06 0.99 -40.99
C GLN A 514 -10.41 1.49 -40.43
N ILE A 515 -10.49 1.76 -39.12
CA ILE A 515 -11.68 2.35 -38.50
C ILE A 515 -11.91 3.79 -38.97
N GLN A 516 -10.85 4.59 -39.14
CA GLN A 516 -10.98 5.96 -39.68
C GLN A 516 -11.48 5.96 -41.13
N GLU A 517 -10.98 5.04 -41.97
CA GLU A 517 -11.46 4.86 -43.36
C GLU A 517 -12.95 4.47 -43.37
N GLN A 518 -13.39 3.54 -42.52
CA GLN A 518 -14.81 3.18 -42.38
C GLN A 518 -15.69 4.34 -41.90
N ILE A 519 -15.21 5.20 -41.00
CA ILE A 519 -15.95 6.40 -40.55
C ILE A 519 -16.11 7.40 -41.71
N GLN A 520 -15.09 7.58 -42.55
CA GLN A 520 -15.16 8.45 -43.72
C GLN A 520 -16.17 7.93 -44.76
N ASP A 521 -16.17 6.61 -45.03
CA ASP A 521 -17.17 5.99 -45.92
C ASP A 521 -18.60 6.11 -45.38
N ILE A 522 -18.81 5.98 -44.06
CA ILE A 522 -20.11 6.20 -43.42
C ILE A 522 -20.56 7.67 -43.59
N HIS A 523 -19.68 8.64 -43.36
CA HIS A 523 -20.02 10.06 -43.56
C HIS A 523 -20.35 10.37 -45.02
N LYS A 524 -19.59 9.83 -45.97
CA LYS A 524 -19.85 9.97 -47.41
C LYS A 524 -21.21 9.37 -47.80
N THR A 525 -21.54 8.20 -47.25
CA THR A 525 -22.85 7.56 -47.45
C THR A 525 -23.99 8.39 -46.87
N GLN A 526 -23.80 8.96 -45.66
CA GLN A 526 -24.78 9.87 -45.05
C GLN A 526 -25.01 11.13 -45.89
N GLN A 527 -23.96 11.71 -46.47
CA GLN A 527 -24.09 12.86 -47.36
C GLN A 527 -24.91 12.51 -48.62
N GLN A 528 -24.64 11.36 -49.26
CA GLN A 528 -25.43 10.90 -50.40
C GLN A 528 -26.91 10.66 -50.05
N ILE A 529 -27.19 10.15 -48.85
CA ILE A 529 -28.56 10.01 -48.33
C ILE A 529 -29.23 11.40 -48.13
N GLN A 530 -28.49 12.42 -47.70
CA GLN A 530 -29.03 13.78 -47.58
C GLN A 530 -29.32 14.41 -48.96
N GLU A 531 -28.42 14.28 -49.93
CA GLU A 531 -28.58 14.79 -51.30
C GLU A 531 -29.77 14.13 -52.02
N THR A 532 -29.92 12.82 -51.88
CA THR A 532 -31.07 12.07 -52.43
C THR A 532 -32.39 12.45 -51.75
N ASN A 533 -32.42 12.58 -50.42
CA ASN A 533 -33.62 13.06 -49.70
C ASN A 533 -34.04 14.48 -50.13
N MET A 534 -33.08 15.38 -50.34
CA MET A 534 -33.36 16.73 -50.85
C MET A 534 -33.91 16.72 -52.29
N THR A 535 -33.45 15.78 -53.12
CA THR A 535 -33.97 15.57 -54.48
C THR A 535 -35.43 15.10 -54.43
N ILE A 536 -35.75 14.08 -53.63
CA ILE A 536 -37.11 13.55 -53.43
C ILE A 536 -38.05 14.65 -52.91
N LEU A 537 -37.61 15.46 -51.94
CA LEU A 537 -38.41 16.58 -51.41
C LEU A 537 -38.72 17.66 -52.47
N ASN A 538 -37.85 17.85 -53.47
CA ASN A 538 -38.10 18.78 -54.57
C ASN A 538 -39.07 18.19 -55.60
N GLU A 539 -38.97 16.88 -55.89
CA GLU A 539 -39.95 16.18 -56.74
C GLU A 539 -41.35 16.18 -56.12
N MET A 540 -41.48 15.91 -54.82
CA MET A 540 -42.76 16.00 -54.09
C MET A 540 -43.38 17.39 -54.19
N LYS A 541 -42.58 18.46 -54.08
CA LYS A 541 -43.05 19.85 -54.24
C LYS A 541 -43.50 20.16 -55.67
N ASP A 542 -42.89 19.55 -56.69
CA ASP A 542 -43.35 19.72 -58.07
C ASP A 542 -44.65 18.96 -58.33
N LEU A 543 -44.80 17.76 -57.77
CA LEU A 543 -46.05 17.00 -57.82
C LEU A 543 -47.20 17.74 -57.14
N ASP A 544 -46.98 18.34 -55.98
CA ASP A 544 -47.99 19.13 -55.25
C ASP A 544 -48.46 20.37 -56.04
N LYS A 545 -47.52 21.07 -56.72
CA LYS A 545 -47.85 22.12 -57.70
C LYS A 545 -48.67 21.61 -58.88
N ARG A 546 -48.40 20.40 -59.39
CA ARG A 546 -49.20 19.81 -60.47
C ARG A 546 -50.60 19.44 -59.99
N VAL A 547 -50.74 18.91 -58.77
CA VAL A 547 -52.05 18.56 -58.16
C VAL A 547 -52.90 19.82 -57.97
N THR A 548 -52.35 20.88 -57.38
CA THR A 548 -53.07 22.16 -57.18
C THR A 548 -53.55 22.76 -58.51
N VAL A 549 -52.72 22.77 -59.57
CA VAL A 549 -53.12 23.20 -60.92
C VAL A 549 -54.24 22.33 -61.52
N LEU A 550 -54.26 21.02 -61.22
CA LEU A 550 -55.34 20.13 -61.65
C LEU A 550 -56.64 20.42 -60.88
N GLU A 551 -56.57 20.65 -59.56
CA GLU A 551 -57.74 21.05 -58.77
C GLU A 551 -58.35 22.37 -59.22
N GLU A 552 -57.54 23.37 -59.56
CA GLU A 552 -58.01 24.65 -60.10
C GLU A 552 -58.72 24.46 -61.44
N LYS A 553 -58.17 23.64 -62.35
CA LYS A 553 -58.83 23.27 -63.61
C LYS A 553 -60.16 22.56 -63.38
N ASP A 554 -60.25 21.70 -62.36
CA ASP A 554 -61.47 20.94 -62.06
C ASP A 554 -62.53 21.83 -61.38
N LYS A 555 -62.12 22.75 -60.51
CA LYS A 555 -62.95 23.84 -59.96
C LYS A 555 -63.49 24.74 -61.09
N ALA A 556 -62.66 25.09 -62.07
CA ALA A 556 -63.07 25.87 -63.23
C ALA A 556 -64.08 25.14 -64.12
N ARG A 557 -63.93 23.81 -64.31
CA ARG A 557 -64.89 22.95 -65.03
C ARG A 557 -66.23 22.81 -64.30
N LYS A 558 -66.20 22.73 -62.97
CA LYS A 558 -67.39 22.58 -62.11
C LYS A 558 -68.14 23.89 -61.87
N LYS A 559 -67.58 25.04 -62.25
CA LYS A 559 -68.27 26.33 -62.18
C LYS A 559 -69.52 26.25 -63.08
N PRO A 560 -70.75 26.30 -62.53
CA PRO A 560 -71.94 26.12 -63.33
C PRO A 560 -71.97 27.18 -64.41
N LYS A 561 -72.30 26.78 -65.65
CA LYS A 561 -72.62 27.74 -66.71
C LYS A 561 -73.85 28.50 -66.25
N ASN A 562 -73.64 29.70 -65.71
CA ASN A 562 -74.72 30.60 -65.38
C ASN A 562 -75.37 31.01 -66.70
N TYR A 563 -76.47 30.36 -67.05
CA TYR A 563 -77.30 30.70 -68.21
C TYR A 563 -78.18 31.89 -67.78
N PRO A 564 -77.93 33.12 -68.27
CA PRO A 564 -78.55 34.34 -67.74
C PRO A 564 -79.98 34.53 -68.27
N GLY A 565 -80.84 33.53 -68.07
CA GLY A 565 -82.21 33.49 -68.60
C GLY A 565 -83.09 32.35 -68.07
N ARG A 566 -82.74 31.74 -66.92
CA ARG A 566 -83.57 30.71 -66.28
C ARG A 566 -84.19 31.13 -64.94
N GLU A 567 -83.58 32.05 -64.21
CA GLU A 567 -84.15 32.61 -62.97
C GLU A 567 -85.29 33.59 -63.28
N ALA A 568 -85.09 34.49 -64.25
CA ALA A 568 -86.12 35.42 -64.75
C ALA A 568 -87.41 34.76 -65.31
N ARG A 569 -87.42 33.43 -65.50
CA ARG A 569 -88.59 32.66 -65.97
C ARG A 569 -89.21 31.79 -64.88
N MET A 570 -88.67 31.79 -63.65
CA MET A 570 -89.34 31.20 -62.48
C MET A 570 -90.01 32.27 -61.61
N GLU A 571 -89.52 33.51 -61.58
CA GLU A 571 -90.21 34.62 -60.90
C GLU A 571 -91.51 35.00 -61.64
N GLU A 572 -91.50 35.10 -62.97
CA GLU A 572 -92.70 35.38 -63.80
C GLU A 572 -93.79 34.29 -63.73
N MET A 573 -93.48 33.12 -63.15
CA MET A 573 -94.39 31.97 -63.05
C MET A 573 -94.94 31.74 -61.63
N LEU A 574 -94.55 32.58 -60.66
CA LEU A 574 -95.07 32.58 -59.28
C LEU A 574 -95.96 33.80 -58.97
N GLU A 575 -96.13 34.72 -59.92
CA GLU A 575 -96.98 35.92 -59.81
C GLU A 575 -98.37 35.72 -60.46
N TYR A 576 -98.78 34.46 -60.68
CA TYR A 576 -100.04 34.09 -61.37
C TYR A 576 -100.94 33.12 -60.59
N ASP A 577 -100.62 32.83 -59.33
CA ASP A 577 -101.36 31.92 -58.41
C ASP A 577 -101.82 32.64 -57.10
N GLU A 578 -101.91 33.99 -57.12
CA GLU A 578 -102.70 34.82 -56.19
C GLU A 578 -103.74 35.66 -56.97
#